data_AF-A0A3D2WC12-F1
#
_entry.id   AF-A0A3D2WC12-F1
#
_cell.length_a   1.000
_cell.length_b   1.000
_cell.length_c   1.000
_cell.angle_alpha   90.00
_cell.angle_beta   90.00
_cell.angle_gamma   90.00
#
_symmetry.space_group_name_H-M   'P 1'
#
loop_
_entity.id
_entity.type
_entity.pdbx_description
1 polymer ?
#
loop_
_entity_poly.entity_id
_entity_poly.type
_entity_poly.pdbx_seq_one_letter_code
_entity_poly.pdbx_strand_id
1 'polypeptide(L)'
;MHYIAEGLGQSGYVRDREAEFSECVTRSELIVCVRTCKLRVTAVLETLDDSILDQTYPAQAPERMGRIRSRTFLLHLIWHLGWHLGQIYYHRLGGSGQTESV
;
A
#
# COMPACT_ATOMS: atom_id res chain seq x y z
N MET A 1 -4.01 -1.84 -3.19
CA MET A 1 -4.85 -2.85 -3.87
C MET A 1 -4.02 -3.91 -4.58
N HIS A 2 -3.15 -3.57 -5.52
CA HIS A 2 -2.39 -4.55 -6.35
C HIS A 2 -1.73 -5.71 -5.59
N TYR A 3 -0.88 -5.45 -4.58
CA TYR A 3 -0.12 -6.55 -3.97
C TYR A 3 -0.90 -7.44 -2.99
N ILE A 4 -1.92 -6.92 -2.33
CA ILE A 4 -2.65 -7.67 -1.30
C ILE A 4 -4.03 -8.06 -1.84
N ALA A 5 -4.86 -7.06 -2.19
CA ALA A 5 -6.22 -7.31 -2.65
C ALA A 5 -6.25 -8.16 -3.92
N GLU A 6 -5.43 -7.83 -4.92
CA GLU A 6 -5.30 -8.66 -6.12
C GLU A 6 -4.34 -9.83 -5.89
N GLY A 7 -3.11 -9.52 -5.47
CA GLY A 7 -2.05 -10.53 -5.42
C GLY A 7 -2.28 -11.68 -4.45
N LEU A 8 -3.04 -11.50 -3.37
CA LEU A 8 -3.37 -12.58 -2.41
C LEU A 8 -4.88 -12.86 -2.34
N GLY A 9 -5.71 -11.85 -2.59
CA GLY A 9 -7.17 -11.96 -2.48
C GLY A 9 -7.91 -12.14 -3.80
N GLN A 10 -7.22 -12.08 -4.95
CA GLN A 10 -7.82 -12.23 -6.29
C GLN A 10 -9.04 -11.33 -6.51
N SER A 11 -8.98 -10.09 -6.01
CA SER A 11 -10.11 -9.15 -6.00
C SER A 11 -10.61 -8.68 -7.38
N GLY A 12 -9.90 -9.01 -8.47
CA GLY A 12 -10.12 -8.48 -9.82
C GLY A 12 -9.63 -7.04 -10.00
N TYR A 13 -8.75 -6.55 -9.12
CA TYR A 13 -8.24 -5.18 -9.21
C TYR A 13 -7.20 -5.09 -10.33
N VAL A 14 -7.50 -4.29 -11.34
CA VAL A 14 -6.58 -3.95 -12.43
C VAL A 14 -5.84 -2.67 -12.06
N ARG A 15 -4.51 -2.73 -12.09
CA ARG A 15 -3.66 -1.60 -11.74
C ARG A 15 -3.52 -0.66 -12.93
N ASP A 16 -3.95 0.58 -12.76
CA ASP A 16 -3.58 1.69 -13.64
C ASP A 16 -2.39 2.44 -13.04
N ARG A 17 -1.19 2.16 -13.55
CA ARG A 17 0.04 2.76 -13.04
C ARG A 17 0.20 4.21 -13.51
N GLU A 18 -0.31 4.57 -14.68
CA GLU A 18 -0.14 5.94 -15.18
C GLU A 18 -0.99 6.89 -14.34
N ALA A 19 -2.26 6.53 -14.12
CA ALA A 19 -3.18 7.29 -13.28
C ALA A 19 -2.68 7.47 -11.84
N GLU A 20 -2.01 6.45 -11.25
CA GLU A 20 -1.42 6.52 -9.90
C GLU A 20 -0.47 7.71 -9.68
N PHE A 21 0.15 8.24 -10.75
CA PHE A 21 1.13 9.33 -10.66
C PHE A 21 0.77 10.58 -11.46
N SER A 22 -0.17 10.50 -12.41
CA SER A 22 -0.60 11.64 -13.22
C SER A 22 -1.87 12.30 -12.70
N GLU A 23 -2.77 11.56 -12.03
CA GLU A 23 -4.03 12.10 -11.55
C GLU A 23 -3.85 12.97 -10.30
N CYS A 24 -4.46 14.15 -10.33
CA CYS A 24 -4.58 15.02 -9.18
C CYS A 24 -5.95 14.82 -8.54
N VAL A 25 -5.97 14.32 -7.30
CA VAL A 25 -7.19 14.12 -6.52
C VAL A 25 -7.29 15.11 -5.38
N THR A 26 -8.51 15.45 -4.98
CA THR A 26 -8.75 16.24 -3.77
C THR A 26 -8.34 15.47 -2.52
N ARG A 27 -8.06 16.20 -1.42
CA ARG A 27 -7.78 15.58 -0.12
C ARG A 27 -8.91 14.65 0.35
N SER A 28 -10.16 15.02 0.10
CA SER A 28 -11.34 14.20 0.44
C SER A 28 -11.34 12.87 -0.32
N GLU A 29 -11.10 12.90 -1.62
CA GLU A 29 -11.03 11.69 -2.46
C GLU A 29 -9.87 10.80 -2.01
N LEU A 30 -8.69 11.37 -1.74
CA LEU A 30 -7.55 10.61 -1.24
C LEU A 30 -7.86 9.89 0.09
N ILE A 31 -8.54 10.56 1.02
CA ILE A 31 -8.95 9.95 2.30
C ILE A 31 -9.92 8.79 2.06
N VAL A 32 -10.87 8.92 1.12
CA VAL A 32 -11.78 7.84 0.75
C VAL A 32 -11.01 6.67 0.15
N CYS A 33 -10.07 6.92 -0.76
CA CYS A 33 -9.22 5.90 -1.37
C CYS A 33 -8.42 5.12 -0.31
N VAL A 34 -7.82 5.82 0.66
CA VAL A 34 -7.08 5.18 1.78
C VAL A 34 -8.00 4.31 2.64
N ARG A 35 -9.22 4.79 2.97
CA ARG A 35 -10.20 4.02 3.75
C ARG A 35 -10.66 2.76 3.02
N THR A 36 -10.97 2.88 1.73
CA THR A 36 -11.34 1.75 0.87
C THR A 36 -10.21 0.74 0.75
N CYS A 37 -8.97 1.22 0.57
CA CYS A 37 -7.78 0.38 0.54
C CYS A 37 -7.63 -0.41 1.85
N LYS A 38 -7.76 0.26 3.00
CA LYS A 38 -7.69 -0.38 4.32
C LYS A 38 -8.72 -1.50 4.45
N LEU A 39 -9.99 -1.24 4.12
CA LEU A 39 -11.07 -2.24 4.23
C LEU A 39 -10.76 -3.50 3.39
N ARG A 40 -10.39 -3.33 2.12
CA ARG A 40 -10.11 -4.48 1.24
C ARG A 40 -8.84 -5.24 1.64
N VAL A 41 -7.79 -4.52 2.03
CA VAL A 41 -6.55 -5.14 2.50
C VAL A 41 -6.80 -5.95 3.77
N THR A 42 -7.50 -5.39 4.76
CA THR A 42 -7.83 -6.09 6.00
C THR A 42 -8.62 -7.36 5.73
N ALA A 43 -9.67 -7.29 4.90
CA ALA A 43 -10.49 -8.45 4.56
C ALA A 43 -9.66 -9.60 3.96
N VAL A 44 -8.68 -9.31 3.11
CA VAL A 44 -7.81 -10.35 2.55
C VAL A 44 -6.84 -10.89 3.61
N LEU A 45 -6.22 -10.03 4.41
CA LEU A 45 -5.28 -10.46 5.44
C LEU A 45 -5.94 -11.40 6.48
N GLU A 46 -7.22 -11.20 6.78
CA GLU A 46 -8.00 -12.06 7.68
C GLU A 46 -8.26 -13.48 7.13
N THR A 47 -8.09 -13.67 5.82
CA THR A 47 -8.24 -15.00 5.19
C THR A 47 -6.95 -15.79 5.09
N LEU A 48 -5.80 -15.18 5.43
CA LEU A 48 -4.50 -15.82 5.28
C LEU A 48 -4.20 -16.75 6.46
N ASP A 49 -3.74 -17.95 6.15
CA ASP A 49 -3.21 -18.90 7.13
C ASP A 49 -1.71 -19.16 6.88
N ASP A 50 -1.08 -19.93 7.78
CA ASP A 50 0.35 -20.24 7.67
C ASP A 50 0.70 -20.99 6.38
N SER A 51 -0.24 -21.77 5.83
CA SER A 51 -0.02 -22.51 4.58
C SER A 51 0.13 -21.56 3.38
N ILE A 52 -0.62 -20.46 3.34
CA ILE A 52 -0.51 -19.42 2.30
C ILE A 52 0.72 -18.54 2.56
N LEU A 53 0.99 -18.22 3.83
CA LEU A 53 2.10 -17.36 4.21
C LEU A 53 3.47 -17.97 3.91
N ASP A 54 3.60 -19.29 4.00
CA ASP A 54 4.87 -19.99 3.76
C ASP A 54 5.13 -20.34 2.29
N GLN A 55 4.12 -20.19 1.43
CA GLN A 55 4.28 -20.31 -0.02
C GLN A 55 5.02 -19.12 -0.63
N THR A 56 5.56 -19.32 -1.84
CA THR A 56 6.03 -18.22 -2.68
C THR A 56 4.86 -17.28 -2.98
N TYR A 57 5.12 -15.98 -2.90
CA TYR A 57 4.14 -14.97 -3.23
C TYR A 57 3.60 -15.19 -4.65
N PRO A 58 2.28 -15.36 -4.83
CA PRO A 58 1.73 -15.95 -6.06
C PRO A 58 1.61 -14.97 -7.22
N ALA A 59 1.68 -13.66 -6.96
CA ALA A 59 1.60 -12.61 -7.98
C ALA A 59 2.99 -12.00 -8.28
N GLN A 60 3.02 -11.03 -9.19
CA GLN A 60 4.26 -10.36 -9.58
C GLN A 60 4.76 -9.45 -8.45
N ALA A 61 5.78 -9.92 -7.72
CA ALA A 61 6.57 -9.08 -6.83
C ALA A 61 7.50 -8.15 -7.64
N PRO A 62 8.02 -7.06 -7.04
CA PRO A 62 9.08 -6.28 -7.65
C PRO A 62 10.25 -7.17 -8.09
N GLU A 63 10.86 -6.90 -9.24
CA GLU A 63 11.86 -7.76 -9.89
C GLU A 63 13.00 -8.19 -8.95
N ARG A 64 13.47 -7.26 -8.10
CA ARG A 64 14.52 -7.50 -7.10
C ARG A 64 14.13 -8.49 -5.98
N MET A 65 12.86 -8.87 -5.88
CA MET A 65 12.29 -9.74 -4.86
C MET A 65 11.74 -11.04 -5.46
N GLY A 66 12.29 -11.48 -6.61
CA GLY A 66 11.86 -12.70 -7.28
C GLY A 66 11.77 -13.91 -6.35
N ARG A 67 10.65 -14.65 -6.44
CA ARG A 67 10.36 -15.88 -5.66
C ARG A 67 10.36 -15.71 -4.14
N ILE A 68 10.17 -14.49 -3.63
CA ILE A 68 10.00 -14.21 -2.20
C ILE A 68 8.79 -14.96 -1.62
N ARG A 69 8.88 -15.40 -0.35
CA ARG A 69 7.73 -15.97 0.37
C ARG A 69 6.71 -14.90 0.73
N SER A 70 5.42 -15.25 0.73
CA SER A 70 4.32 -14.34 1.08
C SER A 70 4.55 -13.66 2.43
N ARG A 71 4.95 -14.41 3.47
CA ARG A 71 5.28 -13.86 4.79
C ARG A 71 6.36 -12.77 4.73
N THR A 72 7.47 -13.05 4.04
CA THR A 72 8.59 -12.10 3.92
C THR A 72 8.19 -10.87 3.09
N PHE A 73 7.36 -11.05 2.07
CA PHE A 73 6.87 -9.93 1.26
C PHE A 73 5.90 -9.04 2.05
N LEU A 74 5.00 -9.60 2.85
CA LEU A 74 4.12 -8.82 3.72
C LEU A 74 4.92 -8.02 4.76
N LEU A 75 5.96 -8.61 5.36
CA LEU A 75 6.88 -7.88 6.24
C LEU A 75 7.57 -6.72 5.52
N HIS A 76 8.01 -6.92 4.27
CA HIS A 76 8.54 -5.84 3.45
C HIS A 76 7.52 -4.71 3.24
N LEU A 77 6.27 -5.04 2.93
CA LEU A 77 5.21 -4.03 2.75
C LEU A 77 4.92 -3.24 4.03
N ILE A 78 4.99 -3.86 5.21
CA ILE A 78 4.86 -3.16 6.50
C ILE A 78 5.98 -2.13 6.66
N TRP A 79 7.23 -2.53 6.41
CA TRP A 79 8.36 -1.60 6.46
C TRP A 79 8.17 -0.45 5.46
N HIS A 80 7.78 -0.78 4.23
CA HIS A 80 7.59 0.19 3.15
C HIS A 80 6.50 1.23 3.48
N LEU A 81 5.40 0.78 4.10
CA LEU A 81 4.37 1.68 4.61
C LEU A 81 4.94 2.59 5.71
N GLY A 82 5.71 2.04 6.66
CA GLY A 82 6.36 2.81 7.72
C GLY A 82 7.29 3.90 7.18
N TRP A 83 8.08 3.59 6.15
CA TRP A 83 8.95 4.54 5.48
C TRP A 83 8.18 5.73 4.90
N HIS A 84 7.09 5.47 4.16
CA HIS A 84 6.25 6.53 3.61
C HIS A 84 5.51 7.33 4.68
N LEU A 85 5.07 6.71 5.76
CA LEU A 85 4.50 7.42 6.91
C LEU A 85 5.51 8.38 7.52
N GLY A 86 6.79 7.98 7.61
CA GLY A 86 7.89 8.86 8.02
C GLY A 86 8.06 10.07 7.10
N GLN A 87 8.01 9.87 5.78
CA GLN A 87 8.07 10.97 4.80
C GLN A 87 6.91 11.96 4.98
N ILE A 88 5.68 11.46 5.11
CA ILE A 88 4.48 12.29 5.34
C ILE A 88 4.62 13.07 6.64
N TYR A 89 5.07 12.42 7.71
CA TYR A 89 5.29 13.06 9.00
C TYR A 89 6.34 14.18 8.91
N TYR A 90 7.45 13.94 8.21
CA TYR A 90 8.48 14.94 8.00
C TYR A 90 7.96 16.17 7.23
N HIS A 91 7.21 15.95 6.14
CA HIS A 91 6.56 17.04 5.41
C HIS A 91 5.58 17.83 6.29
N ARG A 92 4.83 17.15 7.17
CA ARG A 92 3.92 17.82 8.12
C ARG A 92 4.67 18.76 9.08
N LEU A 93 5.84 18.34 9.58
CA LEU A 93 6.67 19.17 10.46
C LEU A 93 7.31 20.35 9.72
N GLY A 94 7.78 20.13 8.49
CA GLY A 94 8.37 21.21 7.66
C GLY A 94 7.36 22.27 7.24
N GLY A 95 6.06 21.93 7.17
CA GLY A 95 4.99 22.85 6.78
C GLY A 95 4.43 23.75 7.89
N SER A 96 4.70 23.46 9.17
CA SER A 96 4.18 24.26 10.30
C SER A 96 4.93 25.59 10.55
N GLY A 97 5.81 26.01 9.63
CA GLY A 97 6.62 27.23 9.73
C GLY A 97 6.11 28.45 8.96
N GLN A 98 4.93 28.39 8.31
CA GLN A 98 4.31 29.57 7.70
C GLN A 98 2.94 29.84 8.32
N THR A 99 2.95 30.40 9.53
CA THR A 99 1.86 31.26 9.98
C THR A 99 2.01 32.58 9.24
N GLU A 100 1.03 32.86 8.38
CA GLU A 100 0.89 34.12 7.64
C GLU A 100 1.01 35.32 8.59
N SER A 101 1.87 36.26 8.20
CA SER A 101 1.84 37.62 8.70
C SER A 101 1.13 38.46 7.65
N VAL A 102 -0.13 38.82 7.91
CA VAL A 102 -0.79 40.06 7.47
C VAL A 102 -1.83 40.44 8.52
#